data_AF-A0A963HYA2-F1
#
_entry.id   AF-A0A963HYA2-F1
#
_cell.length_a   1.000
_cell.length_b   1.000
_cell.length_c   1.000
_cell.angle_alpha   90.00
_cell.angle_beta   90.00
_cell.angle_gamma   90.00
#
_symmetry.space_group_name_H-M   'P 1'
#
loop_
_entity.id
_entity.type
_entity.pdbx_description
1 polymer ?
#
loop_
_entity_poly.entity_id
_entity_poly.type
_entity_poly.pdbx_seq_one_letter_code
_entity_poly.pdbx_strand_id
1 'polypeptide(L)'
;MEVKVECRGDRIADAADTLSQVLQTLLARIIERDRDLDLSALQRITVAEDYARALLEETGDESATGVVRAIHGEEAVGLLIDGAHMSAALAGDAEQVSSFVHLFHRELCRIHDARARLGQSSSLELLLECEFDRQLLPIAESMWAEYFSTRRSVWSLPQGSDLMLTHLADLLEALPAAMNEEIVLHLGSNDIDGLFLRSVGRVAHLAQTMAHCQGYLAGLGRPLADIGPEYDALVARSPLAAPWGPLLHRFEVLFASPSRSTESIYLALQTDVVAVFAALGLRIRRAEDGGVWVDALPIVAGGPTQ
;
A
#
# COMPACT_ATOMS: atom_id res chain seq x y z
N MET A 1 -4.92 27.10 -5.62
CA MET A 1 -5.62 26.06 -4.84
C MET A 1 -5.65 26.53 -3.40
N GLU A 2 -6.84 26.69 -2.83
CA GLU A 2 -6.99 27.06 -1.41
C GLU A 2 -7.38 25.80 -0.64
N VAL A 3 -6.44 25.24 0.12
CA VAL A 3 -6.69 24.07 0.97
C VAL A 3 -7.00 24.56 2.37
N LYS A 4 -8.18 24.21 2.87
CA LYS A 4 -8.61 24.58 4.22
C LYS A 4 -7.97 23.64 5.23
N VAL A 5 -7.29 24.17 6.24
CA VAL A 5 -6.80 23.39 7.38
C VAL A 5 -7.78 23.53 8.54
N GLU A 6 -8.22 22.41 9.10
CA GLU A 6 -9.14 22.34 10.24
C GLU A 6 -8.49 21.54 11.37
N CYS A 7 -8.54 22.06 12.60
CA CYS A 7 -8.11 21.33 13.80
C CYS A 7 -9.34 20.90 14.58
N ARG A 8 -9.49 19.59 14.84
CA ARG A 8 -10.59 18.99 15.60
C ARG A 8 -10.12 18.50 16.97
N GLY A 9 -10.49 19.21 18.03
CA GLY A 9 -10.19 18.86 19.42
C GLY A 9 -9.70 20.07 20.21
N ASP A 10 -10.05 20.13 21.50
CA ASP A 10 -9.78 21.28 22.35
C ASP A 10 -8.28 21.47 22.60
N ARG A 11 -7.48 20.39 22.67
CA ARG A 11 -6.04 20.49 22.94
C ARG A 11 -5.24 21.01 21.75
N ILE A 12 -5.74 20.81 20.53
CA ILE A 12 -5.06 21.25 19.30
C ILE A 12 -5.62 22.58 18.78
N ALA A 13 -6.75 23.05 19.30
CA ALA A 13 -7.36 24.33 18.94
C ALA A 13 -6.42 25.51 19.22
N ASP A 14 -5.72 25.50 20.36
CA ASP A 14 -4.77 26.56 20.73
C ASP A 14 -3.57 26.67 19.77
N ALA A 15 -3.23 25.58 19.07
CA ALA A 15 -2.15 25.52 18.10
C ALA A 15 -2.62 25.67 16.64
N ALA A 16 -3.92 25.85 16.40
CA ALA A 16 -4.52 25.71 15.07
C ALA A 16 -3.89 26.63 14.00
N ASP A 17 -3.64 27.90 14.33
CA ASP A 17 -3.03 28.86 13.40
C ASP A 17 -1.61 28.44 13.02
N THR A 18 -0.84 27.96 14.00
CA THR A 18 0.54 27.49 13.78
C THR A 18 0.55 26.23 12.92
N LEU A 19 -0.31 25.25 13.24
CA LEU A 19 -0.42 24.00 12.48
C LEU A 19 -0.87 24.27 11.04
N SER A 20 -1.83 25.18 10.86
CA SER A 20 -2.29 25.63 9.54
C SER A 20 -1.15 26.21 8.72
N GLN A 21 -0.39 27.16 9.29
CA GLN A 21 0.74 27.77 8.60
C GLN A 21 1.84 26.75 8.26
N VAL A 22 2.13 25.82 9.16
CA VAL A 22 3.12 24.75 8.94
C VAL A 22 2.69 23.85 7.78
N LEU A 23 1.44 23.36 7.78
CA LEU A 23 0.93 22.47 6.75
C LEU A 23 0.84 23.15 5.39
N GLN A 24 0.38 24.40 5.34
CA GLN A 24 0.35 25.20 4.11
C GLN A 24 1.76 25.43 3.56
N THR A 25 2.73 25.74 4.43
CA THR A 25 4.13 25.92 4.03
C THR A 25 4.73 24.61 3.52
N LEU A 26 4.46 23.49 4.20
CA LEU A 26 4.95 22.17 3.79
C LEU A 26 4.36 21.76 2.43
N LEU A 27 3.05 21.91 2.26
CA LEU A 27 2.35 21.65 1.01
C LEU A 27 2.93 22.48 -0.14
N ALA A 28 3.13 23.79 0.09
CA ALA A 28 3.70 24.69 -0.91
C ALA A 28 5.11 24.25 -1.34
N ARG A 29 5.97 23.86 -0.39
CA ARG A 29 7.33 23.37 -0.68
C ARG A 29 7.34 22.04 -1.43
N ILE A 30 6.42 21.13 -1.11
CA ILE A 30 6.26 19.86 -1.84
C ILE A 30 5.87 20.14 -3.29
N ILE A 31 4.85 20.98 -3.51
CA ILE A 31 4.38 21.35 -4.86
C ILE A 31 5.46 22.08 -5.66
N GLU A 32 6.23 22.96 -5.01
CA GLU A 32 7.33 23.69 -5.67
C GLU A 32 8.39 22.72 -6.21
N ARG A 33 8.66 21.65 -5.47
CA ARG A 33 9.65 20.63 -5.82
C ARG A 33 9.10 19.58 -6.80
N ASP A 34 7.88 19.12 -6.62
CA ASP A 34 7.18 18.17 -7.48
C ASP A 34 6.02 18.88 -8.20
N ARG A 35 6.36 19.58 -9.29
CA ARG A 35 5.41 20.42 -10.04
C ARG A 35 4.36 19.62 -10.82
N ASP A 36 4.58 18.33 -11.01
CA ASP A 36 3.66 17.43 -11.71
C ASP A 36 2.60 16.85 -10.76
N LEU A 37 2.69 17.15 -9.46
CA LEU A 37 1.75 16.68 -8.45
C LEU A 37 0.41 17.40 -8.58
N ASP A 38 -0.52 16.79 -9.30
CA ASP A 38 -1.92 17.23 -9.37
C ASP A 38 -2.65 16.94 -8.05
N LEU A 39 -2.83 17.99 -7.25
CA LEU A 39 -3.60 17.97 -6.01
C LEU A 39 -4.93 18.74 -6.13
N SER A 40 -5.42 19.00 -7.35
CA SER A 40 -6.61 19.83 -7.58
C SER A 40 -7.87 19.36 -6.83
N ALA A 41 -7.95 18.07 -6.47
CA ALA A 41 -9.03 17.49 -5.68
C ALA A 41 -8.86 17.64 -4.16
N LEU A 42 -7.68 18.00 -3.66
CA LEU A 42 -7.43 18.22 -2.24
C LEU A 42 -8.06 19.54 -1.79
N GLN A 43 -9.12 19.46 -1.00
CA GLN A 43 -9.84 20.64 -0.52
C GLN A 43 -9.59 20.93 0.97
N ARG A 44 -9.33 19.88 1.75
CA ARG A 44 -9.27 19.98 3.21
C ARG A 44 -8.15 19.14 3.80
N ILE A 45 -7.46 19.67 4.81
CA ILE A 45 -6.61 18.92 5.72
C ILE A 45 -7.21 19.03 7.12
N THR A 46 -7.55 17.90 7.73
CA THR A 46 -8.07 17.82 9.09
C THR A 46 -6.96 17.26 9.99
N VAL A 47 -6.57 18.02 11.00
CA VAL A 47 -5.74 17.52 12.11
C VAL A 47 -6.70 17.14 13.23
N ALA A 48 -6.72 15.87 13.64
CA ALA A 48 -7.64 15.36 14.64
C ALA A 48 -6.91 14.95 15.91
N GLU A 49 -7.36 15.46 17.05
CA GLU A 49 -6.87 15.03 18.36
C GLU A 49 -7.22 13.57 18.66
N ASP A 50 -8.43 13.17 18.27
CA ASP A 50 -8.90 11.78 18.30
C ASP A 50 -8.94 11.26 16.86
N TYR A 51 -7.79 10.80 16.38
CA TYR A 51 -7.62 10.31 15.02
C TYR A 51 -8.51 9.10 14.72
N ALA A 52 -8.57 8.12 15.64
CA ALA A 52 -9.33 6.90 15.43
C ALA A 52 -10.83 7.19 15.26
N ARG A 53 -11.39 8.05 16.13
CA ARG A 53 -12.79 8.48 15.99
C ARG A 53 -13.02 9.25 14.70
N ALA A 54 -12.15 10.22 14.38
CA ALA A 54 -12.29 11.01 13.16
C ALA A 54 -12.18 10.14 11.89
N LEU A 55 -11.32 9.13 11.89
CA LEU A 55 -11.17 8.20 10.79
C LEU A 55 -12.41 7.31 10.64
N LEU A 56 -12.95 6.80 11.74
CA LEU A 56 -14.20 6.03 11.74
C LEU A 56 -15.39 6.87 11.24
N GLU A 57 -15.49 8.13 11.67
CA GLU A 57 -16.55 9.05 11.20
C GLU A 57 -16.49 9.31 9.70
N GLU A 58 -15.29 9.40 9.12
CA GLU A 58 -15.10 9.74 7.70
C GLU A 58 -15.13 8.50 6.79
N THR A 59 -14.84 7.30 7.30
CA THR A 59 -14.72 6.06 6.48
C THR A 59 -15.73 4.97 6.83
N GLY A 60 -16.29 4.97 8.04
CA GLY A 60 -17.12 3.87 8.55
C GLY A 60 -16.35 2.56 8.79
N ASP A 61 -15.01 2.56 8.69
CA ASP A 61 -14.17 1.37 8.80
C ASP A 61 -13.38 1.37 10.12
N GLU A 62 -13.76 0.51 11.05
CA GLU A 62 -13.06 0.33 12.34
C GLU A 62 -11.67 -0.29 12.20
N SER A 63 -11.38 -0.93 11.07
CA SER A 63 -10.07 -1.55 10.79
C SER A 63 -9.07 -0.56 10.17
N ALA A 64 -9.52 0.62 9.76
CA ALA A 64 -8.68 1.64 9.18
C ALA A 64 -7.70 2.19 10.23
N THR A 65 -6.40 2.12 9.92
CA THR A 65 -5.33 2.68 10.75
C THR A 65 -4.47 3.66 9.95
N GLY A 66 -3.62 4.43 10.64
CA GLY A 66 -2.64 5.30 10.01
C GLY A 66 -2.26 6.50 10.88
N VAL A 67 -1.46 7.39 10.30
CA VAL A 67 -1.06 8.68 10.90
C VAL A 67 -1.45 9.83 9.98
N VAL A 68 -1.27 9.65 8.68
CA VAL A 68 -1.76 10.55 7.63
C VAL A 68 -2.52 9.68 6.64
N ARG A 69 -3.72 10.09 6.24
CA ARG A 69 -4.54 9.32 5.31
C ARG A 69 -5.38 10.20 4.41
N ALA A 70 -5.37 9.92 3.11
CA ALA A 70 -6.33 10.49 2.17
C ALA A 70 -7.74 9.90 2.39
N ILE A 71 -8.73 10.77 2.45
CA ILE A 71 -10.16 10.45 2.54
C ILE A 71 -10.80 10.86 1.23
N HIS A 72 -11.20 9.88 0.42
CA HIS A 72 -11.78 10.09 -0.89
C HIS A 72 -13.31 10.20 -0.77
N GLY A 73 -13.85 11.41 -0.93
CA GLY A 73 -15.28 11.63 -1.12
C GLY A 73 -15.67 11.63 -2.60
N GLU A 74 -16.95 11.80 -2.90
CA GLU A 74 -17.48 11.80 -4.28
C GLU A 74 -16.91 12.93 -5.14
N GLU A 75 -16.77 14.14 -4.58
CA GLU A 75 -16.32 15.33 -5.32
C GLU A 75 -15.01 15.94 -4.80
N ALA A 76 -14.54 15.51 -3.63
CA ALA A 76 -13.41 16.12 -2.94
C ALA A 76 -12.58 15.10 -2.18
N VAL A 77 -11.29 15.39 -2.06
CA VAL A 77 -10.37 14.62 -1.22
C VAL A 77 -10.01 15.45 0.01
N GLY A 78 -10.17 14.82 1.17
CA GLY A 78 -9.64 15.30 2.45
C GLY A 78 -8.35 14.59 2.80
N LEU A 79 -7.51 15.20 3.63
CA LEU A 79 -6.40 14.54 4.29
C LEU A 79 -6.64 14.56 5.80
N LEU A 80 -6.67 13.40 6.44
CA LEU A 80 -6.76 13.29 7.88
C LEU A 80 -5.38 13.03 8.48
N ILE A 81 -5.02 13.80 9.50
CA ILE A 81 -3.74 13.74 10.20
C ILE A 81 -3.99 13.49 11.69
N ASP A 82 -3.26 12.54 12.27
CA ASP A 82 -3.19 12.33 13.70
C ASP A 82 -2.48 13.52 14.37
N GLY A 83 -3.23 14.29 15.15
CA GLY A 83 -2.76 15.46 15.85
C GLY A 83 -1.69 15.13 16.89
N ALA A 84 -1.76 13.98 17.54
CA ALA A 84 -0.74 13.58 18.51
C ALA A 84 0.60 13.31 17.82
N HIS A 85 0.59 12.58 16.71
CA HIS A 85 1.79 12.35 15.89
C HIS A 85 2.35 13.65 15.30
N MET A 86 1.49 14.52 14.78
CA MET A 86 1.93 15.80 14.22
C MET A 86 2.57 16.69 15.30
N SER A 87 1.95 16.81 16.47
CA SER A 87 2.51 17.57 17.59
C SER A 87 3.84 16.97 18.06
N ALA A 88 3.94 15.64 18.17
CA ALA A 88 5.18 14.96 18.53
C ALA A 88 6.28 15.19 17.49
N ALA A 89 5.96 15.15 16.19
CA ALA A 89 6.92 15.42 15.14
C ALA A 89 7.44 16.87 15.19
N LEU A 90 6.56 17.86 15.44
CA LEU A 90 6.96 19.27 15.52
C LEU A 90 7.75 19.62 16.79
N ALA A 91 7.51 18.91 17.89
CA ALA A 91 8.28 19.04 19.12
C ALA A 91 9.58 18.20 19.13
N GLY A 92 9.70 17.30 18.15
CA GLY A 92 10.76 16.32 18.03
C GLY A 92 12.04 16.84 17.41
N ASP A 93 12.95 15.91 17.12
CA ASP A 93 14.17 16.19 16.37
C ASP A 93 13.94 16.21 14.84
N ALA A 94 15.02 16.45 14.10
CA ALA A 94 14.98 16.51 12.65
C ALA A 94 14.53 15.18 12.00
N GLU A 95 14.79 14.05 12.65
CA GLU A 95 14.40 12.73 12.14
C GLU A 95 12.88 12.56 12.25
N GLN A 96 12.30 12.88 13.40
CA GLN A 96 10.85 12.83 13.61
C GLN A 96 10.09 13.76 12.66
N VAL A 97 10.60 14.99 12.44
CA VAL A 97 10.06 15.91 11.43
C VAL A 97 10.16 15.31 10.03
N SER A 98 11.31 14.75 9.66
CA SER A 98 11.52 14.16 8.33
C SER A 98 10.58 12.98 8.07
N SER A 99 10.35 12.12 9.07
CA SER A 99 9.41 11.00 8.99
C SER A 99 7.98 11.47 8.77
N PHE A 100 7.53 12.50 9.50
CA PHE A 100 6.21 13.09 9.27
C PHE A 100 6.08 13.72 7.88
N VAL A 101 7.07 14.51 7.45
CA VAL A 101 7.12 15.09 6.10
C VAL A 101 7.04 14.00 5.03
N HIS A 102 7.71 12.88 5.26
CA HIS A 102 7.68 11.76 4.33
C HIS A 102 6.30 11.11 4.24
N LEU A 103 5.66 10.80 5.38
CA LEU A 103 4.30 10.26 5.43
C LEU A 103 3.30 11.20 4.77
N PHE A 104 3.38 12.50 5.07
CA PHE A 104 2.54 13.51 4.45
C PHE A 104 2.72 13.55 2.93
N HIS A 105 3.97 13.56 2.45
CA HIS A 105 4.26 13.56 1.03
C HIS A 105 3.77 12.30 0.31
N ARG A 106 3.94 11.11 0.92
CA ARG A 106 3.42 9.85 0.38
C ARG A 106 1.91 9.90 0.13
N GLU A 107 1.15 10.40 1.10
CA GLU A 107 -0.29 10.52 0.95
C GLU A 107 -0.68 11.52 -0.14
N LEU A 108 0.03 12.64 -0.27
CA LEU A 108 -0.19 13.55 -1.41
C LEU A 108 0.06 12.85 -2.76
N CYS A 109 1.09 11.99 -2.87
CA CYS A 109 1.29 11.18 -4.06
C CYS A 109 0.12 10.21 -4.33
N ARG A 110 -0.51 9.65 -3.29
CA ARG A 110 -1.70 8.81 -3.45
C ARG A 110 -2.92 9.60 -3.93
N ILE A 111 -3.12 10.82 -3.42
CA ILE A 111 -4.16 11.73 -3.91
C ILE A 111 -3.97 12.01 -5.40
N HIS A 112 -2.73 12.32 -5.78
CA HIS A 112 -2.36 12.56 -7.17
C HIS A 112 -2.64 11.35 -8.07
N ASP A 113 -2.21 10.14 -7.65
CA ASP A 113 -2.50 8.92 -8.43
C ASP A 113 -4.00 8.71 -8.57
N ALA A 114 -4.75 8.72 -7.46
CA ALA A 114 -6.20 8.54 -7.49
C ALA A 114 -6.88 9.54 -8.44
N ARG A 115 -6.44 10.81 -8.42
CA ARG A 115 -6.94 11.85 -9.33
C ARG A 115 -6.66 11.51 -10.79
N ALA A 116 -5.45 11.05 -11.11
CA ALA A 116 -5.08 10.66 -12.46
C ALA A 116 -5.91 9.48 -13.00
N ARG A 117 -6.51 8.67 -12.12
CA ARG A 117 -7.37 7.52 -12.50
C ARG A 117 -8.85 7.87 -12.64
N LEU A 118 -9.30 9.02 -12.13
CA LEU A 118 -10.71 9.39 -12.14
C LEU A 118 -11.30 9.42 -13.56
N GLY A 119 -12.45 8.77 -13.72
CA GLY A 119 -13.19 8.73 -14.99
C GLY A 119 -12.59 7.78 -16.05
N GLN A 120 -11.60 6.95 -15.70
CA GLN A 120 -10.95 6.03 -16.64
C GLN A 120 -11.49 4.59 -16.57
N SER A 121 -12.61 4.35 -15.90
CA SER A 121 -13.12 3.01 -15.59
C SER A 121 -14.29 2.56 -16.45
N SER A 122 -14.05 2.31 -17.74
CA SER A 122 -15.09 1.92 -18.70
C SER A 122 -15.46 0.43 -18.66
N SER A 123 -14.76 -0.41 -17.90
CA SER A 123 -14.99 -1.87 -17.88
C SER A 123 -14.90 -2.49 -16.49
N LEU A 124 -14.79 -1.68 -15.44
CA LEU A 124 -14.70 -2.13 -14.05
C LEU A 124 -15.92 -2.94 -13.64
N GLU A 125 -17.12 -2.52 -14.05
CA GLU A 125 -18.37 -3.22 -13.74
C GLU A 125 -18.32 -4.69 -14.18
N LEU A 126 -17.82 -4.96 -15.40
CA LEU A 126 -17.69 -6.33 -15.92
C LEU A 126 -16.67 -7.17 -15.14
N LEU A 127 -15.58 -6.56 -14.65
CA LEU A 127 -14.64 -7.27 -13.77
C LEU A 127 -15.30 -7.61 -12.44
N LEU A 128 -16.14 -6.73 -11.90
CA LEU A 128 -16.80 -6.93 -10.61
C LEU A 128 -17.93 -7.97 -10.65
N GLU A 129 -18.40 -8.37 -11.83
CA GLU A 129 -19.34 -9.49 -12.00
C GLU A 129 -18.69 -10.86 -11.66
N CYS A 130 -17.37 -10.98 -11.80
CA CYS A 130 -16.63 -12.18 -11.44
C CYS A 130 -16.13 -12.10 -9.99
N GLU A 131 -16.54 -13.05 -9.14
CA GLU A 131 -16.12 -13.06 -7.74
C GLU A 131 -14.61 -13.17 -7.59
N PHE A 132 -13.94 -14.01 -8.38
CA PHE A 132 -12.49 -14.09 -8.38
C PHE A 132 -11.84 -12.73 -8.61
N ASP A 133 -12.30 -11.99 -9.61
CA ASP A 133 -11.73 -10.68 -9.92
C ASP A 133 -12.03 -9.64 -8.84
N ARG A 134 -13.25 -9.67 -8.31
CA ARG A 134 -13.68 -8.82 -7.20
C ARG A 134 -12.82 -9.01 -5.94
N GLN A 135 -12.37 -10.24 -5.65
CA GLN A 135 -11.52 -10.54 -4.49
C GLN A 135 -10.07 -10.10 -4.69
N LEU A 136 -9.55 -10.19 -5.91
CA LEU A 136 -8.14 -9.90 -6.21
C LEU A 136 -7.89 -8.42 -6.51
N LEU A 137 -8.90 -7.72 -7.03
CA LEU A 137 -8.81 -6.31 -7.42
C LEU A 137 -8.28 -5.41 -6.29
N PRO A 138 -8.82 -5.44 -5.05
CA PRO A 138 -8.32 -4.59 -3.97
C PRO A 138 -6.85 -4.83 -3.63
N ILE A 139 -6.36 -6.06 -3.80
CA ILE A 139 -4.95 -6.40 -3.56
C ILE A 139 -4.08 -5.71 -4.61
N ALA A 140 -4.43 -5.83 -5.90
CA ALA A 140 -3.71 -5.19 -6.99
C ALA A 140 -3.71 -3.66 -6.88
N GLU A 141 -4.85 -3.04 -6.52
CA GLU A 141 -4.92 -1.59 -6.31
C GLU A 141 -4.05 -1.14 -5.14
N SER A 142 -4.06 -1.89 -4.04
CA SER A 142 -3.23 -1.56 -2.87
C SER A 142 -1.75 -1.71 -3.15
N MET A 143 -1.36 -2.78 -3.86
CA MET A 143 0.01 -2.99 -4.34
C MET A 143 0.48 -1.79 -5.18
N TRP A 144 -0.32 -1.38 -6.16
CA TRP A 144 -0.01 -0.21 -6.98
C TRP A 144 0.12 1.06 -6.14
N ALA A 145 -0.82 1.32 -5.22
CA ALA A 145 -0.80 2.50 -4.37
C ALA A 145 0.46 2.57 -3.49
N GLU A 146 0.89 1.43 -2.92
CA GLU A 146 2.15 1.34 -2.16
C GLU A 146 3.37 1.63 -3.05
N TYR A 147 3.48 0.93 -4.19
CA TYR A 147 4.60 1.11 -5.10
C TYR A 147 4.69 2.55 -5.65
N PHE A 148 3.59 3.10 -6.15
CA PHE A 148 3.56 4.43 -6.75
C PHE A 148 3.95 5.51 -5.74
N SER A 149 3.33 5.47 -4.56
CA SER A 149 3.56 6.47 -3.53
C SER A 149 4.99 6.43 -2.98
N THR A 150 5.55 5.25 -2.71
CA THR A 150 6.94 5.11 -2.23
C THR A 150 7.96 5.50 -3.28
N ARG A 151 7.78 5.08 -4.55
CA ARG A 151 8.67 5.46 -5.66
C ARG A 151 8.73 6.96 -5.88
N ARG A 152 7.57 7.62 -5.95
CA ARG A 152 7.49 9.07 -6.21
C ARG A 152 7.98 9.89 -5.02
N SER A 153 7.70 9.43 -3.80
CA SER A 153 8.01 10.16 -2.57
C SER A 153 9.45 10.03 -2.07
N VAL A 154 10.28 9.26 -2.76
CA VAL A 154 11.64 8.89 -2.31
C VAL A 154 12.52 10.07 -1.93
N TRP A 155 12.33 11.24 -2.53
CA TRP A 155 13.17 12.41 -2.22
C TRP A 155 12.94 12.97 -0.81
N SER A 156 11.79 12.68 -0.19
CA SER A 156 11.51 13.04 1.21
C SER A 156 11.81 11.91 2.19
N LEU A 157 12.35 10.78 1.72
CA LEU A 157 12.69 9.62 2.54
C LEU A 157 13.73 10.00 3.62
N PRO A 158 13.50 9.68 4.90
CA PRO A 158 14.48 9.86 5.96
C PRO A 158 15.75 9.02 5.71
N GLN A 159 16.93 9.57 6.02
CA GLN A 159 18.22 8.91 5.73
C GLN A 159 18.41 7.55 6.42
N GLY A 160 17.79 7.35 7.59
CA GLY A 160 17.86 6.10 8.37
C GLY A 160 16.73 5.11 8.10
N SER A 161 15.86 5.36 7.11
CA SER A 161 14.72 4.47 6.83
C SER A 161 15.18 3.07 6.42
N ASP A 162 14.61 2.04 7.05
CA ASP A 162 14.88 0.64 6.73
C ASP A 162 14.08 0.12 5.52
N LEU A 163 13.27 0.98 4.91
CA LEU A 163 12.40 0.70 3.75
C LEU A 163 11.39 -0.44 4.00
N MET A 164 11.08 -0.76 5.27
CA MET A 164 10.34 -1.96 5.69
C MET A 164 11.03 -3.29 5.33
N LEU A 165 12.33 -3.32 5.06
CA LEU A 165 13.05 -4.55 4.71
C LEU A 165 13.09 -5.54 5.89
N THR A 166 13.23 -5.05 7.12
CA THR A 166 13.17 -5.87 8.34
C THR A 166 11.82 -6.57 8.45
N HIS A 167 10.73 -5.82 8.26
CA HIS A 167 9.37 -6.35 8.32
C HIS A 167 9.09 -7.33 7.17
N LEU A 168 9.58 -7.03 5.95
CA LEU A 168 9.51 -7.99 4.84
C LEU A 168 10.22 -9.30 5.20
N ALA A 169 11.40 -9.23 5.83
CA ALA A 169 12.13 -10.41 6.27
C ALA A 169 11.32 -11.25 7.27
N ASP A 170 10.74 -10.61 8.28
CA ASP A 170 9.89 -11.27 9.27
C ASP A 170 8.69 -11.99 8.60
N LEU A 171 8.06 -11.34 7.61
CA LEU A 171 6.98 -11.96 6.84
C LEU A 171 7.45 -13.17 6.02
N LEU A 172 8.61 -13.07 5.36
CA LEU A 172 9.18 -14.14 4.53
C LEU A 172 9.52 -15.39 5.36
N GLU A 173 9.92 -15.20 6.62
CA GLU A 173 10.26 -16.29 7.52
C GLU A 173 9.02 -16.90 8.21
N ALA A 174 8.08 -16.06 8.66
CA ALA A 174 6.94 -16.52 9.45
C ALA A 174 5.75 -17.01 8.61
N LEU A 175 5.41 -16.33 7.51
CA LEU A 175 4.18 -16.61 6.76
C LEU A 175 4.13 -18.01 6.15
N PRO A 176 5.21 -18.57 5.56
CA PRO A 176 5.14 -19.92 4.98
C PRO A 176 4.74 -20.99 6.01
N ALA A 177 5.31 -20.94 7.21
CA ALA A 177 4.97 -21.88 8.28
C ALA A 177 3.52 -21.70 8.74
N ALA A 178 3.10 -20.45 9.00
CA ALA A 178 1.73 -20.15 9.41
C ALA A 178 0.70 -20.53 8.33
N MET A 179 1.03 -20.41 7.04
CA MET A 179 0.16 -20.84 5.95
C MET A 179 0.07 -22.36 5.84
N ASN A 180 1.18 -23.08 6.07
CA ASN A 180 1.17 -24.54 6.11
C ASN A 180 0.25 -25.09 7.21
N GLU A 181 0.29 -24.49 8.40
CA GLU A 181 -0.59 -24.87 9.51
C GLU A 181 -2.07 -24.65 9.16
N GLU A 182 -2.41 -23.51 8.56
CA GLU A 182 -3.78 -23.22 8.08
C GLU A 182 -4.23 -24.21 7.00
N ILE A 183 -3.37 -24.50 6.02
CA ILE A 183 -3.67 -25.45 4.93
C ILE A 183 -4.01 -26.82 5.52
N VAL A 184 -3.18 -27.33 6.44
CA VAL A 184 -3.40 -28.64 7.07
C VAL A 184 -4.71 -28.67 7.86
N LEU A 185 -5.00 -27.62 8.63
CA LEU A 185 -6.23 -27.51 9.41
C LEU A 185 -7.48 -27.56 8.53
N HIS A 186 -7.49 -26.77 7.46
CA HIS A 186 -8.67 -26.61 6.60
C HIS A 186 -8.87 -27.74 5.60
N LEU A 187 -7.79 -28.39 5.16
CA LEU A 187 -7.90 -29.65 4.43
C LEU A 187 -8.51 -30.75 5.30
N GLY A 188 -8.20 -30.78 6.60
CA GLY A 188 -8.78 -31.71 7.56
C GLY A 188 -10.28 -31.51 7.79
N SER A 189 -10.78 -30.27 7.69
CA SER A 189 -12.20 -29.93 7.86
C SER A 189 -12.98 -29.77 6.54
N ASN A 190 -12.31 -29.92 5.39
CA ASN A 190 -12.87 -29.66 4.06
C ASN A 190 -13.48 -28.24 3.92
N ASP A 191 -12.86 -27.23 4.56
CA ASP A 191 -13.28 -25.82 4.53
C ASP A 191 -12.32 -24.98 3.67
N ILE A 192 -12.42 -25.16 2.34
CA ILE A 192 -11.58 -24.48 1.37
C ILE A 192 -11.92 -22.98 1.24
N ASP A 193 -13.21 -22.64 1.33
CA ASP A 193 -13.66 -21.24 1.24
C ASP A 193 -13.15 -20.43 2.43
N GLY A 194 -13.22 -20.99 3.65
CA GLY A 194 -12.66 -20.36 4.84
C GLY A 194 -11.14 -20.21 4.77
N LEU A 195 -10.43 -21.20 4.22
CA LEU A 195 -8.98 -21.11 3.96
C LEU A 195 -8.67 -19.95 3.01
N PHE A 196 -9.40 -19.83 1.91
CA PHE A 196 -9.21 -18.74 0.96
C PHE A 196 -9.45 -17.38 1.62
N LEU A 197 -10.60 -17.18 2.27
CA LEU A 197 -10.94 -15.90 2.90
C LEU A 197 -9.91 -15.46 3.95
N ARG A 198 -9.39 -16.39 4.77
CA ARG A 198 -8.31 -16.10 5.72
C ARG A 198 -6.98 -15.77 5.03
N SER A 199 -6.69 -16.42 3.91
CA SER A 199 -5.45 -16.19 3.17
C SER A 199 -5.40 -14.84 2.46
N VAL A 200 -6.56 -14.30 2.03
CA VAL A 200 -6.66 -13.01 1.33
C VAL A 200 -5.96 -11.90 2.10
N GLY A 201 -6.22 -11.75 3.39
CA GLY A 201 -5.58 -10.69 4.20
C GLY A 201 -4.07 -10.84 4.33
N ARG A 202 -3.57 -12.08 4.49
CA ARG A 202 -2.13 -12.37 4.58
C ARG A 202 -1.41 -12.12 3.25
N VAL A 203 -2.02 -12.54 2.14
CA VAL A 203 -1.50 -12.29 0.79
C VAL A 203 -1.52 -10.79 0.48
N ALA A 204 -2.61 -10.09 0.81
CA ALA A 204 -2.73 -8.65 0.63
C ALA A 204 -1.59 -7.91 1.34
N HIS A 205 -1.37 -8.22 2.62
CA HIS A 205 -0.32 -7.61 3.42
C HIS A 205 1.08 -7.88 2.88
N LEU A 206 1.37 -9.13 2.50
CA LEU A 206 2.66 -9.50 1.92
C LEU A 206 2.89 -8.78 0.59
N ALA A 207 1.91 -8.79 -0.31
CA ALA A 207 2.02 -8.17 -1.62
C ALA A 207 2.15 -6.65 -1.54
N GLN A 208 1.43 -6.00 -0.63
CA GLN A 208 1.60 -4.57 -0.32
C GLN A 208 3.00 -4.28 0.22
N THR A 209 3.52 -5.10 1.15
CA THR A 209 4.87 -4.95 1.70
C THR A 209 5.94 -5.10 0.61
N MET A 210 5.80 -6.07 -0.29
CA MET A 210 6.69 -6.22 -1.44
C MET A 210 6.66 -4.96 -2.33
N ALA A 211 5.46 -4.50 -2.69
CA ALA A 211 5.28 -3.33 -3.55
C ALA A 211 5.87 -2.05 -2.91
N HIS A 212 5.71 -1.90 -1.60
CA HIS A 212 6.28 -0.81 -0.80
C HIS A 212 7.81 -0.80 -0.88
N CYS A 213 8.46 -1.93 -0.59
CA CYS A 213 9.92 -2.06 -0.67
C CYS A 213 10.41 -1.77 -2.09
N GLN A 214 9.76 -2.37 -3.09
CA GLN A 214 10.11 -2.22 -4.49
C GLN A 214 9.96 -0.78 -4.99
N GLY A 215 8.95 -0.04 -4.53
CA GLY A 215 8.79 1.35 -4.91
C GLY A 215 9.94 2.21 -4.41
N TYR A 216 10.39 2.05 -3.16
CA TYR A 216 11.59 2.76 -2.68
C TYR A 216 12.87 2.37 -3.43
N LEU A 217 13.11 1.07 -3.64
CA LEU A 217 14.27 0.60 -4.41
C LEU A 217 14.32 1.26 -5.79
N ALA A 218 13.17 1.26 -6.48
CA ALA A 218 13.05 1.84 -7.80
C ALA A 218 13.15 3.37 -7.80
N GLY A 219 12.61 4.04 -6.77
CA GLY A 219 12.74 5.49 -6.58
C GLY A 219 14.19 5.91 -6.28
N LEU A 220 14.92 5.11 -5.50
CA LEU A 220 16.33 5.32 -5.19
C LEU A 220 17.24 4.99 -6.39
N GLY A 221 16.71 4.24 -7.38
CA GLY A 221 17.49 3.72 -8.50
C GLY A 221 18.55 2.71 -8.07
N ARG A 222 18.30 1.97 -6.98
CA ARG A 222 19.23 1.01 -6.39
C ARG A 222 18.57 -0.37 -6.25
N PRO A 223 19.21 -1.46 -6.71
CA PRO A 223 18.70 -2.81 -6.49
C PRO A 223 18.77 -3.18 -5.00
N LEU A 224 18.00 -4.21 -4.59
CA LEU A 224 17.97 -4.68 -3.21
C LEU A 224 19.36 -5.10 -2.72
N ALA A 225 20.13 -5.81 -3.56
CA ALA A 225 21.50 -6.21 -3.27
C ALA A 225 22.44 -5.04 -2.90
N ASP A 226 22.18 -3.83 -3.39
CA ASP A 226 23.01 -2.66 -3.05
C ASP A 226 22.64 -2.03 -1.72
N ILE A 227 21.41 -2.24 -1.23
CA ILE A 227 20.91 -1.66 0.03
C ILE A 227 21.07 -2.64 1.18
N GLY A 228 20.74 -3.91 0.95
CA GLY A 228 20.80 -4.97 1.95
C GLY A 228 20.98 -6.33 1.27
N PRO A 229 22.23 -6.75 1.03
CA PRO A 229 22.56 -8.06 0.44
C PRO A 229 21.94 -9.24 1.18
N GLU A 230 21.79 -9.14 2.50
CA GLU A 230 21.16 -10.15 3.36
C GLU A 230 19.67 -10.35 3.04
N TYR A 231 18.96 -9.26 2.72
CA TYR A 231 17.56 -9.29 2.33
C TYR A 231 17.40 -9.80 0.90
N ASP A 232 18.32 -9.44 0.00
CA ASP A 232 18.35 -9.98 -1.37
C ASP A 232 18.52 -11.51 -1.35
N ALA A 233 19.46 -12.01 -0.55
CA ALA A 233 19.66 -13.43 -0.34
C ALA A 233 18.46 -14.11 0.34
N LEU A 234 17.69 -13.39 1.17
CA LEU A 234 16.46 -13.89 1.79
C LEU A 234 15.33 -14.01 0.77
N VAL A 235 15.11 -12.99 -0.05
CA VAL A 235 14.14 -13.05 -1.14
C VAL A 235 14.47 -14.19 -2.09
N ALA A 236 15.74 -14.33 -2.48
CA ALA A 236 16.20 -15.36 -3.43
C ALA A 236 16.00 -16.80 -2.93
N ARG A 237 16.02 -17.04 -1.61
CA ARG A 237 15.74 -18.36 -1.01
C ARG A 237 14.27 -18.56 -0.62
N SER A 238 13.48 -17.51 -0.64
CA SER A 238 12.07 -17.55 -0.26
C SER A 238 11.17 -18.07 -1.39
N PRO A 239 9.93 -18.48 -1.09
CA PRO A 239 8.93 -18.78 -2.12
C PRO A 239 8.62 -17.58 -3.05
N LEU A 240 8.99 -16.35 -2.66
CA LEU A 240 8.78 -15.14 -3.46
C LEU A 240 9.92 -14.86 -4.46
N ALA A 241 10.97 -15.68 -4.51
CA ALA A 241 12.07 -15.50 -5.46
C ALA A 241 11.58 -15.40 -6.91
N ALA A 242 10.61 -16.25 -7.29
CA ALA A 242 10.05 -16.27 -8.64
C ALA A 242 9.22 -15.01 -8.98
N PRO A 243 8.24 -14.57 -8.15
CA PRO A 243 7.47 -13.38 -8.47
C PRO A 243 8.21 -12.05 -8.26
N TRP A 244 9.30 -11.98 -7.47
CA TRP A 244 9.96 -10.73 -7.10
C TRP A 244 10.37 -9.84 -8.29
N GLY A 245 11.19 -10.37 -9.20
CA GLY A 245 11.70 -9.63 -10.35
C GLY A 245 10.62 -9.26 -11.38
N PRO A 246 9.79 -10.21 -11.84
CA PRO A 246 8.68 -9.91 -12.76
C PRO A 246 7.72 -8.85 -12.23
N LEU A 247 7.40 -8.86 -10.94
CA LEU A 247 6.52 -7.88 -10.32
C LEU A 247 7.11 -6.46 -10.43
N LEU A 248 8.39 -6.28 -10.11
CA LEU A 248 9.07 -4.99 -10.25
C LEU A 248 8.97 -4.49 -11.68
N HIS A 249 9.27 -5.34 -12.67
CA HIS A 249 9.19 -4.96 -14.07
C HIS A 249 7.79 -4.47 -14.48
N ARG A 250 6.73 -5.15 -14.04
CA ARG A 250 5.35 -4.72 -14.31
C ARG A 250 5.02 -3.37 -13.68
N PHE A 251 5.47 -3.15 -12.44
CA PHE A 251 5.33 -1.86 -11.81
C PHE A 251 6.06 -0.73 -12.56
N GLU A 252 7.26 -0.98 -13.10
CA GLU A 252 7.99 0.00 -13.90
C GLU A 252 7.25 0.34 -15.21
N VAL A 253 6.72 -0.67 -15.89
CA VAL A 253 5.91 -0.48 -17.11
C VAL A 253 4.65 0.34 -16.80
N LEU A 254 3.93 -0.01 -15.72
CA LEU A 254 2.76 0.75 -15.27
C LEU A 254 3.13 2.21 -14.95
N PHE A 255 4.23 2.43 -14.22
CA PHE A 255 4.69 3.78 -13.84
C PHE A 255 5.04 4.65 -15.04
N ALA A 256 5.61 4.06 -16.08
CA ALA A 256 5.90 4.76 -17.34
C ALA A 256 4.65 5.03 -18.19
N SER A 257 3.52 4.35 -17.93
CA SER A 257 2.30 4.53 -18.71
C SER A 257 1.66 5.90 -18.49
N PRO A 258 1.22 6.61 -19.56
CA PRO A 258 0.57 7.92 -19.44
C PRO A 258 -0.89 7.85 -18.96
N SER A 259 -1.51 6.68 -19.06
CA SER A 259 -2.89 6.42 -18.59
C SER A 259 -2.90 5.13 -17.78
N ARG A 260 -3.63 5.14 -16.66
CA ARG A 260 -3.71 4.04 -15.70
C ARG A 260 -5.09 4.02 -15.09
N SER A 261 -6.01 3.26 -15.67
CA SER A 261 -7.26 2.96 -14.99
C SER A 261 -7.08 1.86 -13.93
N THR A 262 -8.03 1.75 -13.00
CA THR A 262 -8.11 0.62 -12.05
C THR A 262 -8.05 -0.73 -12.76
N GLU A 263 -8.76 -0.88 -13.88
CA GLU A 263 -8.76 -2.10 -14.69
C GLU A 263 -7.39 -2.39 -15.30
N SER A 264 -6.70 -1.36 -15.81
CA SER A 264 -5.36 -1.55 -16.39
C SER A 264 -4.34 -2.01 -15.34
N ILE A 265 -4.43 -1.47 -14.12
CA ILE A 265 -3.60 -1.88 -12.98
C ILE A 265 -3.92 -3.33 -12.62
N TYR A 266 -5.20 -3.66 -12.50
CA TYR A 266 -5.64 -5.01 -12.18
C TYR A 266 -5.13 -6.02 -13.19
N LEU A 267 -5.39 -5.80 -14.49
CA LEU A 267 -4.98 -6.71 -15.55
C LEU A 267 -3.46 -6.90 -15.61
N ALA A 268 -2.69 -5.85 -15.30
CA ALA A 268 -1.25 -5.94 -15.24
C ALA A 268 -0.75 -6.77 -14.06
N LEU A 269 -1.36 -6.63 -12.88
CA LEU A 269 -0.86 -7.22 -11.62
C LEU A 269 -1.54 -8.52 -11.21
N GLN A 270 -2.69 -8.87 -11.78
CA GLN A 270 -3.49 -10.04 -11.40
C GLN A 270 -2.65 -11.33 -11.36
N THR A 271 -1.79 -11.53 -12.37
CA THR A 271 -0.93 -12.71 -12.44
C THR A 271 0.09 -12.76 -11.29
N ASP A 272 0.59 -11.61 -10.85
CA ASP A 272 1.52 -11.55 -9.72
C ASP A 272 0.79 -11.79 -8.40
N VAL A 273 -0.43 -11.27 -8.23
CA VAL A 273 -1.27 -11.58 -7.07
C VAL A 273 -1.47 -13.10 -6.97
N VAL A 274 -1.85 -13.76 -8.07
CA VAL A 274 -1.98 -15.23 -8.13
C VAL A 274 -0.66 -15.94 -7.82
N ALA A 275 0.47 -15.40 -8.28
CA ALA A 275 1.78 -15.96 -7.98
C ALA A 275 2.15 -15.85 -6.49
N VAL A 276 1.74 -14.77 -5.79
CA VAL A 276 1.91 -14.64 -4.34
C VAL A 276 1.05 -15.65 -3.59
N PHE A 277 -0.20 -15.87 -3.99
CA PHE A 277 -1.02 -16.98 -3.45
C PHE A 277 -0.31 -18.34 -3.63
N ALA A 278 0.19 -18.60 -4.83
CA ALA A 278 0.86 -19.86 -5.15
C ALA A 278 2.16 -20.06 -4.35
N ALA A 279 2.92 -18.99 -4.12
CA ALA A 279 4.11 -18.99 -3.27
C ALA A 279 3.79 -19.34 -1.81
N LEU A 280 2.57 -19.05 -1.36
CA LEU A 280 2.04 -19.42 -0.05
C LEU A 280 1.22 -20.72 -0.07
N GLY A 281 1.38 -21.56 -1.10
CA GLY A 281 0.79 -22.90 -1.17
C GLY A 281 -0.64 -22.94 -1.67
N LEU A 282 -1.20 -21.83 -2.15
CA LEU A 282 -2.58 -21.76 -2.65
C LEU A 282 -2.60 -21.46 -4.14
N ARG A 283 -2.95 -22.46 -4.96
CA ARG A 283 -3.18 -22.25 -6.39
C ARG A 283 -4.62 -21.82 -6.59
N ILE A 284 -4.81 -20.58 -7.02
CA ILE A 284 -6.14 -20.03 -7.28
C ILE A 284 -6.35 -19.79 -8.78
N ARG A 285 -7.58 -19.96 -9.26
CA ARG A 285 -8.00 -19.61 -10.62
C ARG A 285 -9.49 -19.30 -10.67
N ARG A 286 -9.92 -18.60 -11.73
CA ARG A 286 -11.35 -18.41 -12.03
C ARG A 286 -12.02 -19.77 -12.22
N ALA A 287 -13.13 -19.99 -11.53
CA ALA A 287 -14.04 -21.11 -11.77
C ALA A 287 -14.98 -20.81 -12.97
N GLU A 288 -15.65 -21.84 -13.50
CA GLU A 288 -16.55 -21.69 -14.66
C GLU A 288 -17.76 -20.79 -14.36
N ASP A 289 -18.18 -20.74 -13.10
CA ASP A 289 -19.27 -19.90 -12.59
C ASP A 289 -18.81 -18.48 -12.18
N GLY A 290 -17.53 -18.16 -12.39
CA GLY A 290 -16.93 -16.89 -11.97
C GLY A 290 -16.48 -16.86 -10.50
N GLY A 291 -16.67 -17.96 -9.75
CA GLY A 291 -16.17 -18.13 -8.40
C GLY A 291 -14.65 -18.33 -8.33
N VAL A 292 -14.16 -18.61 -7.12
CA VAL A 292 -12.74 -18.90 -6.87
C VAL A 292 -12.55 -20.40 -6.76
N TRP A 293 -11.76 -20.98 -7.66
CA TRP A 293 -11.26 -22.34 -7.48
C TRP A 293 -9.92 -22.30 -6.75
N VAL A 294 -9.76 -23.12 -5.72
CA VAL A 294 -8.57 -23.17 -4.86
C VAL A 294 -8.07 -24.60 -4.75
N ASP A 295 -6.77 -24.78 -4.96
CA ASP A 295 -6.04 -26.01 -4.71
C ASP A 295 -4.90 -25.72 -3.74
N ALA A 296 -4.97 -26.34 -2.57
CA ALA A 296 -4.03 -26.12 -1.48
C ALA A 296 -2.96 -27.20 -1.50
N LEU A 297 -1.71 -26.78 -1.68
CA LEU A 297 -0.53 -27.63 -1.68
C LEU A 297 0.35 -27.19 -0.51
N PRO A 298 0.71 -28.10 0.42
CA PRO A 298 1.67 -27.79 1.45
C PRO A 298 2.94 -27.19 0.84
N ILE A 299 3.39 -26.07 1.38
CA ILE A 299 4.62 -25.40 1.00
C ILE A 299 5.77 -26.30 1.42
N VAL A 300 6.30 -27.07 0.47
CA VAL A 300 7.51 -27.85 0.68
C VAL A 300 8.66 -26.84 0.71
N ALA A 301 9.27 -26.65 1.88
CA ALA A 301 10.50 -25.87 1.98
C ALA A 301 11.48 -26.41 0.94
N GLY A 302 11.94 -25.54 0.04
CA GLY A 302 12.87 -25.91 -1.01
C GLY A 302 14.13 -26.55 -0.40
N GLY A 303 14.22 -27.87 -0.47
CA GLY A 303 15.50 -28.52 -0.67
C GLY A 303 16.00 -28.12 -2.07
N PRO A 304 17.32 -27.99 -2.29
CA PRO A 304 17.85 -27.55 -3.57
C PRO A 304 17.34 -28.47 -4.67
N THR A 305 16.66 -27.90 -5.66
CA THR A 305 16.45 -28.55 -6.95
C THR A 305 17.82 -28.83 -7.56
N GLN A 306 18.17 -30.11 -7.66
CA GLN A 306 19.31 -30.59 -8.45
C GLN A 306 19.09 -30.34 -9.94
#